data_AF-A0A085LWS3-F1
#
_entry.id   AF-A0A085LWS3-F1
#
_cell.length_a   1.000
_cell.length_b   1.000
_cell.length_c   1.000
_cell.angle_alpha   90.00
_cell.angle_beta   90.00
_cell.angle_gamma   90.00
#
_symmetry.space_group_name_H-M   'P 1'
#
loop_
_entity.id
_entity.type
_entity.pdbx_description
1 polymer ?
#
loop_
_entity_poly.entity_id
_entity_poly.type
_entity_poly.pdbx_seq_one_letter_code
_entity_poly.pdbx_strand_id
1 'polypeptide(L)'
;MLTANMSRQKAPIYEHGCSLQLDNVSDDRFLQDWLTMEAKFFAFILPVITGILVNVLILTIILCCRTFHFKQHLFLCNMAFADLLLAAVCGIINMHKEGLTNFSYGTRTSSMCAVMAFAELSAQTVMVFGQASASFERFLVIVMPFQAQRLWTRETSGAIILICWLAAFTVGTLGPILVEHQCIEFTDTRGGNHIWHYCSVRAGYYLTLSKVRLIFLFSIPFALMMVFYGTICWRLWRTCTRFSVARFSPLSYHSSIESKRSIAERLLSPLHRMSNSSNRFGDVGVIESRRRVIKMLIMVLLVFFVCWSPKLLLDVKNAEYIDSCCTTDVDEWSIDLESARLFAEVLVLYYPTISALLFFLTASRIRENCKFLTRSNVDQTTKATDRRVRGPIKNVLPFANVAEHSLLNQGSDQEDGVRIVKASHFSQSCRLGGKLNILCSAVGQPRPTITWYKDGAELVLKNNIHLQEIHESDSRQTSRIEIDPATLGDQGIYTCVAHNENDSVVKNFKSEVNY
;
A
#
# COMPACT_ATOMS: atom_id res chain seq x y z
N MET A 1 -22.82 9.49 33.12
CA MET A 1 -23.52 9.68 34.42
C MET A 1 -24.93 9.11 34.35
N LEU A 2 -25.21 8.05 35.11
CA LEU A 2 -26.55 7.55 35.39
C LEU A 2 -26.58 7.13 36.86
N THR A 3 -27.39 7.79 37.67
CA THR A 3 -28.04 7.18 38.84
C THR A 3 -29.52 7.50 38.72
N ALA A 4 -30.19 6.78 37.82
CA ALA A 4 -31.64 6.68 37.84
C ALA A 4 -31.99 5.44 38.67
N ASN A 5 -32.91 5.60 39.62
CA ASN A 5 -33.41 4.53 40.46
C ASN A 5 -34.09 3.48 39.54
N MET A 6 -33.37 2.42 39.17
CA MET A 6 -33.92 1.34 38.35
C MET A 6 -34.80 0.43 39.22
N SER A 7 -36.03 0.85 39.49
CA SER A 7 -37.07 -0.11 39.87
C SER A 7 -37.43 -0.93 38.63
N ARG A 8 -37.13 -2.24 38.66
CA ARG A 8 -37.60 -3.23 37.68
C ARG A 8 -39.12 -3.11 37.51
N GLN A 9 -39.57 -2.50 36.43
CA GLN A 9 -40.81 -2.91 35.78
C GLN A 9 -40.43 -3.61 34.48
N LYS A 10 -40.85 -4.87 34.35
CA LYS A 10 -40.93 -5.53 33.03
C LYS A 10 -41.81 -4.63 32.16
N ALA A 11 -41.21 -3.86 31.25
CA ALA A 11 -41.96 -3.03 30.33
C ALA A 11 -42.70 -3.94 29.34
N PRO A 12 -44.01 -3.74 29.12
CA PRO A 12 -44.76 -4.47 28.11
C PRO A 12 -44.29 -4.02 26.72
N ILE A 13 -44.23 -4.98 25.79
CA ILE A 13 -44.02 -4.72 24.37
C ILE A 13 -45.28 -4.01 23.86
N TYR A 14 -45.21 -2.69 23.66
CA TYR A 14 -46.21 -1.94 22.90
C TYR A 14 -45.53 -1.27 21.71
N GLU A 15 -46.09 -1.51 20.52
CA GLU A 15 -45.57 -1.14 19.20
C GLU A 15 -45.54 0.38 18.89
N HIS A 16 -45.85 1.29 19.83
CA HIS A 16 -45.96 2.72 19.49
C HIS A 16 -45.54 3.74 20.59
N GLY A 17 -44.75 3.36 21.61
CA GLY A 17 -44.25 4.31 22.63
C GLY A 17 -42.76 4.13 22.94
N CYS A 18 -42.04 5.21 23.27
CA CYS A 18 -40.66 5.14 23.75
C CYS A 18 -40.62 4.39 25.08
N SER A 19 -39.75 3.39 25.20
CA SER A 19 -39.71 2.47 26.35
C SER A 19 -39.02 3.06 27.58
N LEU A 20 -38.33 4.19 27.44
CA LEU A 20 -37.57 4.85 28.52
C LEU A 20 -38.03 6.30 28.68
N GLN A 21 -38.47 6.65 29.90
CA GLN A 21 -38.92 8.00 30.26
C GLN A 21 -38.03 8.57 31.37
N LEU A 22 -37.53 9.81 31.21
CA LEU A 22 -36.68 10.52 32.16
C LEU A 22 -37.33 11.86 32.56
N ASP A 23 -37.71 12.00 33.82
CA ASP A 23 -38.34 13.24 34.30
C ASP A 23 -37.31 14.21 34.94
N ASN A 24 -37.61 15.52 34.91
CA ASN A 24 -36.80 16.61 35.49
C ASN A 24 -35.32 16.61 35.07
N VAL A 25 -35.05 16.73 33.76
CA VAL A 25 -33.68 16.86 33.24
C VAL A 25 -33.20 18.31 33.27
N SER A 26 -32.20 18.61 34.09
CA SER A 26 -31.55 19.93 34.15
C SER A 26 -30.66 20.16 32.93
N ASP A 27 -30.75 21.35 32.31
CA ASP A 27 -29.92 21.81 31.18
C ASP A 27 -28.40 21.60 31.42
N ASP A 28 -27.95 21.72 32.67
CA ASP A 28 -26.55 21.53 33.07
C ASP A 28 -25.99 20.13 32.74
N ARG A 29 -26.85 19.11 32.56
CA ARG A 29 -26.42 17.75 32.17
C ARG A 29 -25.89 17.68 30.74
N PHE A 30 -26.29 18.61 29.87
CA PHE A 30 -25.74 18.74 28.52
C PHE A 30 -24.48 19.63 28.47
N LEU A 31 -24.24 20.43 29.52
CA LEU A 31 -23.07 21.31 29.64
C LEU A 31 -21.84 20.61 30.25
N GLN A 32 -21.98 19.39 30.78
CA GLN A 32 -20.88 18.64 31.38
C GLN A 32 -20.09 17.81 30.35
N ASP A 33 -19.94 18.36 29.14
CA ASP A 33 -19.02 17.87 28.13
C ASP A 33 -17.72 18.68 28.23
N TRP A 34 -16.65 18.06 28.73
CA TRP A 34 -15.33 18.72 28.93
C TRP A 34 -14.72 19.27 27.63
N LEU A 35 -15.16 18.77 26.48
CA LEU A 35 -14.81 19.29 25.16
C LEU A 35 -16.01 20.08 24.63
N THR A 36 -15.83 21.36 24.34
CA THR A 36 -16.88 22.19 23.76
C THR A 36 -17.41 21.55 22.47
N MET A 37 -18.71 21.68 22.20
CA MET A 37 -19.32 21.17 20.96
C MET A 37 -18.58 21.67 19.71
N GLU A 38 -18.05 22.89 19.76
CA GLU A 38 -17.20 23.48 18.73
C GLU A 38 -15.89 22.69 18.53
N ALA A 39 -15.18 22.35 19.61
CA ALA A 39 -13.96 21.57 19.54
C ALA A 39 -14.21 20.16 18.99
N LYS A 40 -15.31 19.51 19.40
CA LYS A 40 -15.73 18.21 18.84
C LYS A 40 -16.01 18.34 17.33
N PHE A 41 -16.72 19.38 16.91
CA PHE A 41 -17.01 19.64 15.50
C PHE A 41 -15.74 19.74 14.66
N PHE A 42 -14.76 20.55 15.09
CA PHE A 42 -13.48 20.70 14.38
C PHE A 42 -12.67 19.41 14.36
N ALA A 43 -12.63 18.68 15.48
CA ALA A 43 -11.90 17.43 15.60
C ALA A 43 -12.40 16.33 14.65
N PHE A 44 -13.71 16.30 14.35
CA PHE A 44 -14.29 15.31 13.44
C PHE A 44 -14.32 15.77 11.98
N ILE A 45 -14.57 17.06 11.71
CA ILE A 45 -14.71 17.55 10.33
C ILE A 45 -13.37 17.63 9.59
N LEU A 46 -12.28 17.97 10.28
CA LEU A 46 -10.96 18.11 9.68
C LEU A 46 -10.42 16.78 9.10
N PRO A 47 -10.46 15.64 9.82
CA PRO A 47 -10.14 14.33 9.24
C PRO A 47 -11.01 13.98 8.02
N VAL A 48 -12.31 14.26 8.08
CA VAL A 48 -13.24 13.94 6.97
C VAL A 48 -12.87 14.72 5.71
N ILE A 49 -12.69 16.04 5.83
CA ILE A 49 -12.31 16.90 4.70
C ILE A 49 -10.95 16.49 4.15
N THR A 50 -9.94 16.34 5.01
CA THR A 50 -8.58 15.98 4.55
C THR A 50 -8.55 14.59 3.93
N GLY A 51 -9.27 13.62 4.48
CA GLY A 51 -9.39 12.27 3.95
C GLY A 51 -10.02 12.25 2.56
N ILE A 52 -11.10 13.02 2.35
CA ILE A 52 -11.74 13.15 1.03
C ILE A 52 -10.79 13.82 0.03
N LEU A 53 -10.21 14.98 0.39
CA LEU A 53 -9.34 15.74 -0.51
C LEU A 53 -8.12 14.93 -0.97
N VAL A 54 -7.43 14.27 -0.03
CA VAL A 54 -6.23 13.48 -0.34
C VAL A 54 -6.56 12.26 -1.21
N ASN A 55 -7.62 11.52 -0.87
CA ASN A 55 -7.97 10.32 -1.63
C ASN A 55 -8.54 10.63 -3.02
N VAL A 56 -9.33 11.71 -3.17
CA VAL A 56 -9.79 12.19 -4.49
C VAL A 56 -8.59 12.64 -5.35
N LEU A 57 -7.63 13.37 -4.77
CA LEU A 57 -6.43 13.79 -5.48
C LEU A 57 -5.62 12.57 -5.97
N ILE A 58 -5.42 11.57 -5.11
CA ILE A 58 -4.69 10.34 -5.47
C ILE A 58 -5.42 9.57 -6.56
N LEU A 59 -6.74 9.38 -6.45
CA LEU A 59 -7.55 8.74 -7.50
C LEU A 59 -7.43 9.50 -8.84
N THR A 60 -7.51 10.83 -8.80
CA THR A 60 -7.35 11.67 -9.99
C THR A 60 -5.98 11.48 -10.63
N ILE A 61 -4.91 11.48 -9.82
CA ILE A 61 -3.54 11.27 -10.31
C ILE A 61 -3.41 9.89 -10.98
N ILE A 62 -3.93 8.83 -10.35
CA ILE A 62 -3.83 7.47 -10.88
C ILE A 62 -4.62 7.33 -12.19
N LEU A 63 -5.84 7.89 -12.26
CA LEU A 63 -6.70 7.77 -13.44
C LEU A 63 -6.24 8.65 -14.61
N CYS A 64 -5.63 9.82 -14.34
CA CYS A 64 -5.20 10.75 -15.39
C CYS A 64 -3.79 10.48 -15.93
N CYS A 65 -2.91 9.77 -15.20
CA CYS A 65 -1.55 9.53 -15.65
C CYS A 65 -1.46 8.35 -16.64
N ARG A 66 -1.35 8.63 -17.94
CA ARG A 66 -1.22 7.62 -19.02
C ARG A 66 0.02 6.72 -18.96
N THR A 67 1.04 7.06 -18.17
CA THR A 67 2.27 6.28 -17.98
C THR A 67 2.16 5.22 -16.86
N PHE A 68 1.01 5.12 -16.21
CA PHE A 68 0.77 4.17 -15.13
C PHE A 68 0.42 2.80 -15.74
N HIS A 69 1.37 1.87 -15.72
CA HIS A 69 1.18 0.51 -16.22
C HIS A 69 0.03 -0.17 -15.47
N PHE A 70 -1.01 -0.52 -16.22
CA PHE A 70 -2.36 -0.89 -15.77
C PHE A 70 -2.46 -1.98 -14.66
N LYS A 71 -1.45 -2.83 -14.47
CA LYS A 71 -1.52 -3.99 -13.55
C LYS A 71 -1.24 -3.65 -12.08
N GLN A 72 -0.38 -2.65 -11.78
CA GLN A 72 0.08 -2.35 -10.40
C GLN A 72 -0.78 -1.33 -9.65
N HIS A 73 -1.88 -0.86 -10.26
CA HIS A 73 -2.66 0.27 -9.75
C HIS A 73 -4.06 -0.10 -9.28
N LEU A 74 -4.55 -1.31 -9.55
CA LEU A 74 -5.89 -1.74 -9.15
C LEU A 74 -6.05 -1.74 -7.62
N PHE A 75 -5.07 -2.29 -6.89
CA PHE A 75 -5.09 -2.27 -5.42
C PHE A 75 -4.93 -0.85 -4.85
N LEU A 76 -4.14 0.00 -5.51
CA LEU A 76 -3.98 1.40 -5.08
C LEU A 76 -5.27 2.21 -5.30
N CYS A 77 -5.97 2.00 -6.42
CA CYS A 77 -7.29 2.58 -6.66
C CYS A 77 -8.33 2.05 -5.66
N ASN A 78 -8.35 0.75 -5.43
CA ASN A 78 -9.27 0.14 -4.45
C ASN A 78 -9.02 0.70 -3.04
N MET A 79 -7.75 0.79 -2.63
CA MET A 79 -7.38 1.40 -1.34
C MET A 79 -7.86 2.85 -1.24
N ALA A 80 -7.57 3.69 -2.23
CA ALA A 80 -8.00 5.09 -2.20
C ALA A 80 -9.52 5.24 -2.22
N PHE A 81 -10.24 4.36 -2.90
CA PHE A 81 -11.71 4.36 -2.89
C PHE A 81 -12.30 3.84 -1.57
N ALA A 82 -11.71 2.80 -0.97
CA ALA A 82 -12.11 2.30 0.34
C ALA A 82 -11.82 3.32 1.46
N ASP A 83 -10.67 3.99 1.40
CA ASP A 83 -10.29 5.09 2.29
C ASP A 83 -11.25 6.29 2.12
N LEU A 84 -11.71 6.57 0.90
CA LEU A 84 -12.74 7.58 0.64
C LEU A 84 -14.09 7.20 1.28
N LEU A 85 -14.49 5.93 1.21
CA LEU A 85 -15.70 5.47 1.90
C LEU A 85 -15.56 5.56 3.42
N LEU A 86 -14.41 5.19 3.98
CA LEU A 86 -14.16 5.34 5.41
C LEU A 86 -14.19 6.82 5.83
N ALA A 87 -13.59 7.72 5.07
CA ALA A 87 -13.61 9.15 5.38
C ALA A 87 -14.99 9.79 5.21
N ALA A 88 -15.69 9.53 4.09
CA ALA A 88 -16.96 10.18 3.79
C ALA A 88 -18.13 9.51 4.53
N VAL A 89 -18.27 8.19 4.45
CA VAL A 89 -19.44 7.48 5.00
C VAL A 89 -19.30 7.33 6.52
N CYS A 90 -18.21 6.72 7.01
CA CYS A 90 -18.05 6.56 8.45
C CYS A 90 -17.82 7.90 9.16
N GLY A 91 -17.15 8.86 8.52
CA GLY A 91 -17.00 10.21 9.05
C GLY A 91 -18.35 10.89 9.32
N ILE A 92 -19.25 10.91 8.33
CA ILE A 92 -20.59 11.48 8.48
C ILE A 92 -21.40 10.73 9.54
N ILE A 93 -21.36 9.39 9.53
CA ILE A 93 -22.08 8.57 10.51
C ILE A 93 -21.58 8.85 11.93
N ASN A 94 -20.26 8.96 12.14
CA ASN A 94 -19.69 9.25 13.46
C ASN A 94 -20.05 10.66 13.92
N MET A 95 -19.97 11.67 13.04
CA MET A 95 -20.43 13.03 13.36
C MET A 95 -21.91 13.06 13.74
N HIS A 96 -22.74 12.20 13.13
CA HIS A 96 -24.14 12.07 13.49
C HIS A 96 -24.34 11.40 14.86
N LYS A 97 -23.59 10.32 15.16
CA LYS A 97 -23.63 9.65 16.48
C LYS A 97 -23.23 10.59 17.62
N GLU A 98 -22.27 11.46 17.37
CA GLU A 98 -21.79 12.46 18.35
C GLU A 98 -22.66 13.73 18.40
N GLY A 99 -23.81 13.76 17.70
CA GLY A 99 -24.75 14.89 17.75
C GLY A 99 -24.25 16.17 17.09
N LEU A 100 -23.20 16.10 16.25
CA LEU A 100 -22.58 17.26 15.60
C LEU A 100 -23.31 17.70 14.31
N THR A 101 -24.35 16.97 13.91
CA THR A 101 -25.15 17.28 12.71
C THR A 101 -26.62 17.41 13.09
N ASN A 102 -27.30 18.42 12.54
CA ASN A 102 -28.75 18.63 12.71
C ASN A 102 -29.60 17.61 11.91
N PHE A 103 -29.03 16.45 11.56
CA PHE A 103 -29.67 15.43 10.73
C PHE A 103 -30.68 14.61 11.56
N SER A 104 -31.65 15.29 12.16
CA SER A 104 -32.71 14.71 13.01
C SER A 104 -33.65 13.74 12.26
N TYR A 105 -33.53 13.67 10.93
CA TYR A 105 -34.28 12.73 10.07
C TYR A 105 -33.61 11.35 9.96
N GLY A 106 -32.30 11.23 10.22
CA GLY A 106 -31.53 9.99 10.00
C GLY A 106 -31.74 8.90 11.04
N THR A 107 -32.13 9.23 12.27
CA THR A 107 -32.39 8.24 13.34
C THR A 107 -33.87 8.00 13.60
N ARG A 108 -34.77 8.64 12.83
CA ARG A 108 -36.20 8.58 13.12
C ARG A 108 -36.86 7.25 12.74
N THR A 109 -36.21 6.44 11.90
CA THR A 109 -36.73 5.14 11.45
C THR A 109 -35.74 4.00 11.68
N SER A 110 -36.29 2.81 11.98
CA SER A 110 -35.53 1.56 12.08
C SER A 110 -34.71 1.24 10.81
N SER A 111 -35.27 1.56 9.64
CA SER A 111 -34.59 1.36 8.35
C SER A 111 -33.32 2.20 8.19
N MET A 112 -33.31 3.43 8.68
CA MET A 112 -32.10 4.28 8.56
C MET A 112 -31.00 3.82 9.52
N CYS A 113 -31.35 3.37 10.72
CA CYS A 113 -30.38 2.73 11.64
C CYS A 113 -29.72 1.50 11.01
N ALA A 114 -30.51 0.65 10.35
CA ALA A 114 -30.00 -0.51 9.64
C ALA A 114 -29.04 -0.12 8.50
N VAL A 115 -29.40 0.88 7.68
CA VAL A 115 -28.56 1.34 6.57
C VAL A 115 -27.24 1.95 7.06
N MET A 116 -27.28 2.78 8.10
CA MET A 116 -26.07 3.36 8.68
C MET A 116 -25.15 2.28 9.24
N ALA A 117 -25.69 1.31 9.98
CA ALA A 117 -24.92 0.19 10.51
C ALA A 117 -24.29 -0.68 9.40
N PHE A 118 -25.05 -0.97 8.34
CA PHE A 118 -24.55 -1.69 7.16
C PHE A 118 -23.41 -0.92 6.48
N ALA A 119 -23.60 0.37 6.22
CA ALA A 119 -22.66 1.20 5.49
C ALA A 119 -21.36 1.39 6.28
N GLU A 120 -21.45 1.65 7.59
CA GLU A 120 -20.29 1.80 8.46
C GLU A 120 -19.45 0.51 8.52
N LEU A 121 -20.09 -0.63 8.79
CA LEU A 121 -19.38 -1.89 8.94
C LEU A 121 -18.78 -2.37 7.61
N SER A 122 -19.50 -2.17 6.50
CA SER A 122 -19.00 -2.49 5.15
C SER A 122 -17.78 -1.64 4.78
N ALA A 123 -17.84 -0.32 5.02
CA ALA A 123 -16.74 0.61 4.71
C ALA A 123 -15.49 0.30 5.53
N GLN A 124 -15.63 0.00 6.83
CA GLN A 124 -14.51 -0.43 7.68
C GLN A 124 -13.91 -1.76 7.16
N THR A 125 -14.75 -2.73 6.83
CA THR A 125 -14.28 -4.07 6.41
C THR A 125 -13.57 -4.03 5.06
N VAL A 126 -14.11 -3.31 4.06
CA VAL A 126 -13.50 -3.25 2.73
C VAL A 126 -12.15 -2.54 2.73
N MET A 127 -12.00 -1.51 3.57
CA MET A 127 -10.72 -0.83 3.77
C MET A 127 -9.69 -1.81 4.35
N VAL A 128 -10.01 -2.46 5.48
CA VAL A 128 -9.10 -3.37 6.17
C VAL A 128 -8.70 -4.57 5.29
N PHE A 129 -9.65 -5.18 4.60
CA PHE A 129 -9.37 -6.31 3.70
C PHE A 129 -8.62 -5.88 2.45
N GLY A 130 -8.94 -4.70 1.91
CA GLY A 130 -8.19 -4.06 0.82
C GLY A 130 -6.73 -3.85 1.19
N GLN A 131 -6.44 -3.48 2.43
CA GLN A 131 -5.07 -3.27 2.88
C GLN A 131 -4.32 -4.58 3.13
N ALA A 132 -4.97 -5.57 3.74
CA ALA A 132 -4.38 -6.89 3.93
C ALA A 132 -4.04 -7.53 2.58
N SER A 133 -4.93 -7.42 1.60
CA SER A 133 -4.70 -7.92 0.24
C SER A 133 -3.61 -7.14 -0.51
N ALA A 134 -3.53 -5.82 -0.35
CA ALA A 134 -2.41 -5.03 -0.87
C ALA A 134 -1.07 -5.43 -0.23
N SER A 135 -1.07 -5.83 1.05
CA SER A 135 0.13 -6.34 1.74
C SER A 135 0.57 -7.69 1.17
N PHE A 136 -0.39 -8.58 0.91
CA PHE A 136 -0.15 -9.87 0.27
C PHE A 136 0.39 -9.72 -1.17
N GLU A 137 -0.14 -8.80 -1.96
CA GLU A 137 0.40 -8.46 -3.28
C GLU A 137 1.91 -8.14 -3.19
N ARG A 138 2.26 -7.22 -2.28
CA ARG A 138 3.66 -6.79 -2.11
C ARG A 138 4.54 -7.96 -1.67
N PHE A 139 4.02 -8.84 -0.82
CA PHE A 139 4.73 -10.03 -0.41
C PHE A 139 5.05 -10.93 -1.61
N LEU A 140 4.06 -11.26 -2.44
CA LEU A 140 4.28 -12.07 -3.63
C LEU A 140 5.28 -11.42 -4.58
N VAL A 141 5.12 -10.15 -4.90
CA VAL A 141 5.97 -9.44 -5.86
C VAL A 141 7.42 -9.31 -5.39
N ILE A 142 7.66 -9.07 -4.10
CA ILE A 142 9.00 -8.82 -3.56
C ILE A 142 9.70 -10.13 -3.18
N VAL A 143 8.99 -11.08 -2.58
CA VAL A 143 9.60 -12.32 -2.05
C VAL A 143 9.63 -13.42 -3.12
N MET A 144 8.62 -13.48 -4.00
CA MET A 144 8.45 -14.56 -4.99
C MET A 144 8.19 -14.00 -6.39
N PRO A 145 9.16 -13.27 -7.00
CA PRO A 145 8.94 -12.52 -8.24
C PRO A 145 8.49 -13.39 -9.43
N PHE A 146 8.97 -14.63 -9.55
CA PHE A 146 8.59 -15.55 -10.64
C PHE A 146 7.16 -16.07 -10.50
N GLN A 147 6.78 -16.47 -9.28
CA GLN A 147 5.41 -16.85 -9.00
C GLN A 147 4.48 -15.65 -9.18
N ALA A 148 4.89 -14.45 -8.79
CA ALA A 148 4.11 -13.23 -9.01
C ALA A 148 3.86 -12.96 -10.50
N GLN A 149 4.84 -13.18 -11.39
CA GLN A 149 4.62 -12.99 -12.83
C GLN A 149 3.61 -13.99 -13.44
N ARG A 150 3.50 -15.19 -12.88
CA ARG A 150 2.57 -16.23 -13.34
C ARG A 150 1.20 -16.15 -12.67
N LEU A 151 1.16 -15.89 -11.37
CA LEU A 151 -0.04 -15.91 -10.53
C LEU A 151 -0.74 -14.55 -10.45
N TRP A 152 -0.01 -13.44 -10.62
CA TRP A 152 -0.55 -12.10 -10.41
C TRP A 152 -0.92 -11.45 -11.75
N THR A 153 -2.10 -11.80 -12.24
CA THR A 153 -2.70 -11.20 -13.44
C THR A 153 -3.77 -10.16 -13.08
N ARG A 154 -4.19 -9.36 -14.06
CA ARG A 154 -5.25 -8.35 -13.89
C ARG A 154 -6.56 -8.97 -13.40
N GLU A 155 -6.88 -10.15 -13.93
CA GLU A 155 -8.08 -10.91 -13.59
C GLU A 155 -8.00 -11.40 -12.14
N THR A 156 -6.85 -11.92 -11.70
CA THR A 156 -6.67 -12.35 -10.30
C THR A 156 -6.74 -11.18 -9.32
N SER A 157 -6.11 -10.03 -9.62
CA SER A 157 -6.24 -8.83 -8.81
C SER A 157 -7.70 -8.37 -8.70
N GLY A 158 -8.42 -8.34 -9.81
CA GLY A 158 -9.83 -7.98 -9.85
C GLY A 158 -10.71 -8.95 -9.05
N ALA A 159 -10.45 -10.26 -9.16
CA ALA A 159 -11.16 -11.29 -8.40
C ALA A 159 -10.94 -11.15 -6.88
N ILE A 160 -9.69 -10.92 -6.44
CA ILE A 160 -9.39 -10.69 -5.02
C ILE A 160 -10.12 -9.46 -4.49
N ILE A 161 -10.10 -8.36 -5.26
CA ILE A 161 -10.84 -7.14 -4.89
C ILE A 161 -12.33 -7.45 -4.76
N LEU A 162 -12.93 -8.10 -5.76
CA LEU A 162 -14.34 -8.49 -5.72
C LEU A 162 -14.66 -9.36 -4.50
N ILE A 163 -13.82 -10.33 -4.16
CA ILE A 163 -13.97 -11.16 -2.95
C ILE A 163 -13.94 -10.30 -1.69
N CYS A 164 -13.03 -9.32 -1.59
CA CYS A 164 -12.97 -8.40 -0.46
C CYS A 164 -14.26 -7.59 -0.32
N TRP A 165 -14.84 -7.13 -1.43
CA TRP A 165 -16.12 -6.39 -1.45
C TRP A 165 -17.31 -7.26 -1.03
N LEU A 166 -17.41 -8.47 -1.60
CA LEU A 166 -18.47 -9.41 -1.24
C LEU A 166 -18.39 -9.81 0.23
N ALA A 167 -17.17 -10.05 0.74
CA ALA A 167 -16.95 -10.33 2.15
C ALA A 167 -17.31 -9.12 3.03
N ALA A 168 -16.95 -7.91 2.61
CA ALA A 168 -17.29 -6.68 3.35
C ALA A 168 -18.80 -6.45 3.44
N PHE A 169 -19.54 -6.63 2.35
CA PHE A 169 -21.01 -6.54 2.39
C PHE A 169 -21.64 -7.65 3.20
N THR A 170 -21.10 -8.87 3.13
CA THR A 170 -21.57 -9.99 3.94
C THR A 170 -21.37 -9.72 5.44
N VAL A 171 -20.23 -9.16 5.85
CA VAL A 171 -20.03 -8.72 7.23
C VAL A 171 -20.94 -7.55 7.57
N GLY A 172 -21.14 -6.62 6.62
CA GLY A 172 -22.03 -5.47 6.75
C GLY A 172 -23.48 -5.82 7.08
N THR A 173 -24.01 -6.94 6.57
CA THR A 173 -25.39 -7.37 6.87
C THR A 173 -25.63 -7.71 8.34
N LEU A 174 -24.57 -7.94 9.12
CA LEU A 174 -24.67 -8.09 10.58
C LEU A 174 -25.14 -6.78 11.25
N GLY A 175 -24.88 -5.61 10.64
CA GLY A 175 -25.32 -4.32 11.14
C GLY A 175 -26.84 -4.24 11.32
N PRO A 176 -27.64 -4.37 10.24
CA PRO A 176 -29.11 -4.41 10.31
C PRO A 176 -29.71 -5.45 11.26
N ILE A 177 -29.03 -6.58 11.47
CA ILE A 177 -29.51 -7.65 12.36
C ILE A 177 -29.32 -7.27 13.83
N LEU A 178 -28.23 -6.56 14.13
CA LEU A 178 -27.79 -6.28 15.50
C LEU A 178 -28.13 -4.87 15.97
N VAL A 179 -28.42 -3.93 15.08
CA VAL A 179 -28.73 -2.53 15.41
C VAL A 179 -30.23 -2.28 15.28
N GLU A 180 -30.81 -1.72 16.32
CA GLU A 180 -32.23 -1.36 16.38
C GLU A 180 -32.41 0.14 16.68
N HIS A 181 -33.57 0.66 16.28
CA HIS A 181 -33.98 2.02 16.64
C HIS A 181 -34.50 2.04 18.07
N GLN A 182 -34.04 3.01 18.85
CA GLN A 182 -34.50 3.25 20.21
C GLN A 182 -34.82 4.74 20.39
N CYS A 183 -35.69 5.04 21.36
CA CYS A 183 -36.00 6.41 21.72
C CYS A 183 -36.19 6.59 23.22
N ILE A 184 -35.85 7.78 23.68
CA ILE A 184 -36.00 8.21 25.08
C ILE A 184 -36.88 9.45 25.08
N GLU A 185 -37.92 9.44 25.90
CA GLU A 185 -38.71 10.63 26.21
C GLU A 185 -38.18 11.26 27.49
N PHE A 186 -38.00 12.58 27.49
CA PHE A 186 -37.63 13.29 28.71
C PHE A 186 -38.36 14.62 28.87
N THR A 187 -38.59 15.00 30.11
CA THR A 187 -39.22 16.29 30.45
C THR A 187 -38.17 17.25 31.01
N ASP A 188 -38.02 18.42 30.42
CA ASP A 188 -37.20 19.50 30.96
C ASP A 188 -37.80 20.03 32.29
N THR A 189 -36.95 20.60 33.13
CA THR A 189 -37.29 21.39 34.33
C THR A 189 -38.36 22.46 34.11
N ARG A 190 -38.55 22.94 32.88
CA ARG A 190 -39.61 23.89 32.48
C ARG A 190 -40.93 23.20 32.10
N GLY A 191 -41.02 21.87 32.18
CA GLY A 191 -42.19 21.08 31.81
C GLY A 191 -42.34 20.82 30.30
N GLY A 192 -41.29 21.02 29.51
CA GLY A 192 -41.30 20.68 28.07
C GLY A 192 -40.97 19.21 27.84
N ASN A 193 -41.80 18.49 27.08
CA ASN A 193 -41.51 17.10 26.69
C ASN A 193 -40.67 17.06 25.42
N HIS A 194 -39.58 16.31 25.45
CA HIS A 194 -38.65 16.10 24.35
C HIS A 194 -38.48 14.61 24.07
N ILE A 195 -38.44 14.23 22.80
CA ILE A 195 -38.19 12.84 22.37
C ILE A 195 -36.90 12.79 21.57
N TRP A 196 -35.97 11.94 21.99
CA TRP A 196 -34.70 11.70 21.33
C TRP A 196 -34.66 10.31 20.70
N HIS A 197 -34.34 10.26 19.41
CA HIS A 197 -34.21 9.02 18.64
C HIS A 197 -32.74 8.73 18.34
N TYR A 198 -32.33 7.50 18.58
CA TYR A 198 -30.95 7.04 18.35
C TYR A 198 -30.91 5.59 17.87
N CYS A 199 -29.78 5.20 17.30
CA CYS A 199 -29.53 3.83 16.86
C CYS A 199 -28.64 3.15 17.88
N SER A 200 -29.08 1.99 18.37
CA SER A 200 -28.42 1.27 19.45
C SER A 200 -28.25 -0.19 19.07
N VAL A 201 -27.21 -0.85 19.59
CA VAL A 201 -27.08 -2.31 19.42
C VAL A 201 -28.16 -2.98 20.28
N ARG A 202 -28.70 -4.09 19.83
CA ARG A 202 -29.66 -4.87 20.62
C ARG A 202 -29.02 -5.33 21.93
N ALA A 203 -29.79 -5.27 23.02
CA ALA A 203 -29.34 -5.70 24.35
C ALA A 203 -28.76 -7.12 24.33
N GLY A 204 -27.63 -7.33 25.03
CA GLY A 204 -26.90 -8.60 25.09
C GLY A 204 -25.95 -8.88 23.91
N TYR A 205 -25.98 -8.09 22.83
CA TYR A 205 -25.08 -8.28 21.67
C TYR A 205 -23.89 -7.31 21.62
N TYR A 206 -23.84 -6.30 22.48
CA TYR A 206 -22.77 -5.29 22.52
C TYR A 206 -21.38 -5.91 22.65
N LEU A 207 -21.17 -6.74 23.68
CA LEU A 207 -19.87 -7.37 23.95
C LEU A 207 -19.44 -8.28 22.81
N THR A 208 -20.37 -9.09 22.29
CA THR A 208 -20.14 -10.00 21.17
C THR A 208 -19.73 -9.22 19.92
N LEU A 209 -20.46 -8.15 19.58
CA LEU A 209 -20.16 -7.33 18.41
C LEU A 209 -18.81 -6.60 18.54
N SER A 210 -18.52 -5.99 19.70
CA SER A 210 -17.23 -5.33 19.93
C SER A 210 -16.06 -6.31 19.81
N LYS A 211 -16.19 -7.53 20.36
CA LYS A 211 -15.18 -8.60 20.20
C LYS A 211 -15.01 -9.05 18.75
N VAL A 212 -16.12 -9.25 18.03
CA VAL A 212 -16.10 -9.61 16.60
C VAL A 212 -15.38 -8.53 15.80
N ARG A 213 -15.67 -7.25 16.03
CA ARG A 213 -14.97 -6.13 15.37
C ARG A 213 -13.48 -6.13 15.70
N LEU A 214 -13.08 -6.30 16.96
CA LEU A 214 -11.66 -6.39 17.34
C LEU A 214 -10.93 -7.55 16.66
N ILE A 215 -11.57 -8.70 16.51
CA ILE A 215 -10.97 -9.89 15.88
C ILE A 215 -10.83 -9.69 14.37
N PHE A 216 -11.93 -9.34 13.69
CA PHE A 216 -11.99 -9.31 12.23
C PHE A 216 -11.45 -8.03 11.60
N LEU A 217 -11.61 -6.88 12.25
CA LEU A 217 -11.15 -5.59 11.73
C LEU A 217 -9.73 -5.23 12.19
N PHE A 218 -9.18 -5.93 13.18
CA PHE A 218 -7.83 -5.64 13.68
C PHE A 218 -6.97 -6.89 13.86
N SER A 219 -7.34 -7.84 14.71
CA SER A 219 -6.44 -8.91 15.15
C SER A 219 -5.98 -9.81 14.00
N ILE A 220 -6.91 -10.31 13.18
CA ILE A 220 -6.60 -11.16 12.02
C ILE A 220 -5.83 -10.38 10.94
N PRO A 221 -6.32 -9.21 10.47
CA PRO A 221 -5.60 -8.42 9.47
C PRO A 221 -4.20 -7.97 9.92
N PHE A 222 -4.06 -7.51 11.16
CA PHE A 222 -2.77 -7.08 11.71
C PHE A 222 -1.78 -8.23 11.78
N ALA A 223 -2.20 -9.41 12.27
CA ALA A 223 -1.34 -10.59 12.30
C ALA A 223 -0.87 -10.99 10.90
N LEU A 224 -1.79 -11.01 9.91
CA LEU A 224 -1.44 -11.30 8.52
C LEU A 224 -0.45 -10.27 7.94
N MET A 225 -0.70 -8.97 8.16
CA MET A 225 0.19 -7.91 7.70
C MET A 225 1.57 -7.98 8.37
N MET A 226 1.63 -8.32 9.67
CA MET A 226 2.88 -8.53 10.39
C MET A 226 3.70 -9.68 9.80
N VAL A 227 3.05 -10.80 9.43
CA VAL A 227 3.73 -11.93 8.77
C VAL A 227 4.27 -11.52 7.40
N PHE A 228 3.44 -10.88 6.56
CA PHE A 228 3.84 -10.48 5.20
C PHE A 228 4.96 -9.45 5.22
N TYR A 229 4.77 -8.33 5.93
CA TYR A 229 5.77 -7.26 6.01
C TYR A 229 7.00 -7.66 6.81
N GLY A 230 6.86 -8.46 7.87
CA GLY A 230 7.99 -9.03 8.60
C GLY A 230 8.88 -9.88 7.68
N THR A 231 8.28 -10.72 6.84
CA THR A 231 9.03 -11.54 5.88
C THR A 231 9.70 -10.68 4.81
N ILE A 232 9.02 -9.64 4.30
CA ILE A 232 9.61 -8.69 3.35
C ILE A 232 10.81 -7.97 3.98
N CYS A 233 10.65 -7.43 5.19
CA CYS A 233 11.71 -6.74 5.91
C CYS A 233 12.92 -7.66 6.14
N TRP A 234 12.69 -8.90 6.58
CA TRP A 234 13.76 -9.89 6.77
C TRP A 234 14.50 -10.20 5.46
N ARG A 235 13.77 -10.44 4.37
CA ARG A 235 14.36 -10.69 3.04
C ARG A 235 15.20 -9.50 2.57
N LEU A 236 14.65 -8.28 2.63
CA LEU A 236 15.35 -7.07 2.22
C LEU A 236 16.59 -6.80 3.09
N TRP A 237 16.49 -7.03 4.40
CA TRP A 237 17.60 -6.86 5.34
C TRP A 237 18.74 -7.87 5.10
N ARG A 238 18.41 -9.14 4.89
CA ARG A 238 19.40 -10.19 4.60
C ARG A 238 20.17 -9.92 3.32
N THR A 239 19.50 -9.39 2.30
CA THR A 239 20.17 -8.98 1.07
C THR A 239 21.13 -7.80 1.32
N CYS A 240 20.70 -6.74 2.02
CA CYS A 240 21.57 -5.59 2.33
C CYS A 240 22.79 -5.94 3.18
N THR A 241 22.65 -6.87 4.14
CA THR A 241 23.76 -7.31 5.00
C THR A 241 24.78 -8.14 4.23
N ARG A 242 24.36 -9.03 3.32
CA ARG A 242 25.29 -9.77 2.45
C ARG A 242 26.15 -8.85 1.57
N PHE A 243 25.54 -7.83 0.97
CA PHE A 243 26.28 -6.81 0.21
C PHE A 243 27.28 -6.02 1.08
N SER A 244 26.97 -5.82 2.36
CA SER A 244 27.86 -5.14 3.29
C SER A 244 29.02 -6.03 3.75
N VAL A 245 28.78 -7.32 4.00
CA VAL A 245 29.80 -8.29 4.44
C VAL A 245 30.76 -8.68 3.31
N ALA A 246 30.27 -8.86 2.08
CA ALA A 246 31.14 -9.11 0.91
C ALA A 246 32.14 -7.97 0.65
N ARG A 247 31.88 -6.76 1.18
CA ARG A 247 32.77 -5.60 1.11
C ARG A 247 33.93 -5.65 2.11
N PHE A 248 33.88 -6.53 3.11
CA PHE A 248 34.85 -6.61 4.22
C PHE A 248 35.62 -7.93 4.33
N SER A 249 35.37 -8.91 3.46
CA SER A 249 36.25 -10.09 3.39
C SER A 249 37.56 -9.73 2.70
N PRO A 250 38.73 -9.80 3.37
CA PRO A 250 40.00 -9.70 2.68
C PRO A 250 40.14 -10.94 1.79
N LEU A 251 40.34 -10.73 0.48
CA LEU A 251 40.77 -11.77 -0.44
C LEU A 251 42.05 -12.40 0.11
N SER A 252 41.93 -13.58 0.73
CA SER A 252 43.04 -14.44 1.09
C SER A 252 43.63 -15.01 -0.19
N TYR A 253 44.63 -14.29 -0.70
CA TYR A 253 45.93 -14.80 -1.14
C TYR A 253 45.94 -16.27 -1.61
N HIS A 254 45.86 -16.50 -2.92
CA HIS A 254 46.57 -17.61 -3.55
C HIS A 254 47.64 -17.01 -4.46
N SER A 255 48.85 -16.93 -3.90
CA SER A 255 50.08 -16.67 -4.63
C SER A 255 50.39 -17.81 -5.59
N SER A 256 50.52 -17.50 -6.87
CA SER A 256 51.63 -17.98 -7.69
C SER A 256 51.52 -17.43 -9.11
N ILE A 257 52.67 -17.01 -9.63
CA ILE A 257 52.99 -16.62 -11.01
C ILE A 257 53.11 -15.10 -11.18
N GLU A 258 54.25 -14.63 -10.68
CA GLU A 258 54.92 -13.43 -11.13
C GLU A 258 55.76 -13.80 -12.37
N SER A 259 55.35 -13.35 -13.56
CA SER A 259 56.30 -13.02 -14.63
C SER A 259 55.65 -12.24 -15.77
N LYS A 260 56.19 -11.05 -16.02
CA LYS A 260 56.08 -10.24 -17.25
C LYS A 260 54.73 -9.55 -17.53
N ARG A 261 54.53 -8.39 -16.89
CA ARG A 261 53.98 -7.20 -17.59
C ARG A 261 54.61 -5.92 -17.05
N SER A 262 55.75 -5.59 -17.63
CA SER A 262 56.45 -4.34 -17.41
C SER A 262 55.66 -3.14 -17.99
N ILE A 263 55.63 -2.06 -17.23
CA ILE A 263 55.53 -0.65 -17.67
C ILE A 263 54.13 -0.14 -18.11
N ALA A 264 53.17 -0.99 -18.49
CA ALA A 264 51.85 -0.50 -18.94
C ALA A 264 50.87 -0.08 -17.81
N GLU A 265 51.12 -0.43 -16.53
CA GLU A 265 50.17 -0.17 -15.43
C GLU A 265 50.35 1.18 -14.71
N ARG A 266 51.47 1.88 -14.88
CA ARG A 266 51.66 3.19 -14.21
C ARG A 266 50.93 4.36 -14.89
N LEU A 267 50.44 4.18 -16.12
CA LEU A 267 49.73 5.23 -16.89
C LEU A 267 48.19 5.10 -16.88
N LEU A 268 47.63 4.03 -16.31
CA LEU A 268 46.16 3.78 -16.27
C LEU A 268 45.50 4.05 -14.90
N SER A 269 46.22 4.73 -14.01
CA SER A 269 45.81 4.97 -12.62
C SER A 269 44.71 6.03 -12.35
N PRO A 270 44.15 6.80 -13.32
CA PRO A 270 42.95 7.61 -13.07
C PRO A 270 41.62 6.91 -13.43
N LEU A 271 41.55 6.17 -14.54
CA LEU A 271 40.28 5.67 -15.08
C LEU A 271 39.70 4.47 -14.30
N HIS A 272 40.57 3.61 -13.77
CA HIS A 272 40.11 2.49 -12.93
C HIS A 272 39.63 2.96 -11.54
N ARG A 273 40.16 4.09 -11.04
CA ARG A 273 39.71 4.71 -9.79
C ARG A 273 38.35 5.41 -9.91
N MET A 274 38.02 5.95 -11.10
CA MET A 274 36.73 6.60 -11.39
C MET A 274 35.58 5.61 -11.61
N SER A 275 35.84 4.42 -12.16
CA SER A 275 34.82 3.36 -12.29
C SER A 275 34.37 2.84 -10.92
N ASN A 276 35.31 2.73 -9.97
CA ASN A 276 35.04 2.24 -8.61
C ASN A 276 34.37 3.27 -7.69
N SER A 277 34.36 4.57 -8.02
CA SER A 277 33.58 5.59 -7.29
C SER A 277 32.14 5.69 -7.80
N SER A 278 31.93 5.53 -9.11
CA SER A 278 30.59 5.47 -9.74
C SER A 278 29.76 4.27 -9.24
N ASN A 279 30.34 3.07 -9.20
CA ASN A 279 29.67 1.88 -8.67
C ASN A 279 29.36 2.01 -7.16
N ARG A 280 30.25 2.64 -6.39
CA ARG A 280 30.00 2.91 -4.95
C ARG A 280 28.84 3.87 -4.73
N PHE A 281 28.68 4.89 -5.58
CA PHE A 281 27.59 5.87 -5.44
C PHE A 281 26.23 5.27 -5.84
N GLY A 282 26.21 4.41 -6.86
CA GLY A 282 25.03 3.63 -7.25
C GLY A 282 24.57 2.66 -6.16
N ASP A 283 25.49 1.89 -5.58
CA ASP A 283 25.17 0.93 -4.50
C ASP A 283 24.66 1.59 -3.22
N VAL A 284 25.20 2.77 -2.86
CA VAL A 284 24.71 3.55 -1.71
C VAL A 284 23.28 4.04 -1.96
N GLY A 285 22.95 4.45 -3.19
CA GLY A 285 21.59 4.83 -3.58
C GLY A 285 20.57 3.68 -3.49
N VAL A 286 20.99 2.47 -3.85
CA VAL A 286 20.21 1.22 -3.79
C VAL A 286 19.98 0.76 -2.34
N ILE A 287 20.99 0.88 -1.47
CA ILE A 287 20.82 0.55 -0.05
C ILE A 287 19.87 1.56 0.62
N GLU A 288 19.99 2.85 0.28
CA GLU A 288 19.11 3.90 0.81
C GLU A 288 17.68 3.81 0.26
N SER A 289 17.48 3.36 -0.98
CA SER A 289 16.14 3.06 -1.52
C SER A 289 15.48 1.93 -0.73
N ARG A 290 16.18 0.83 -0.48
CA ARG A 290 15.67 -0.33 0.29
C ARG A 290 15.38 0.00 1.75
N ARG A 291 16.25 0.79 2.40
CA ARG A 291 16.03 1.24 3.77
C ARG A 291 14.79 2.14 3.90
N ARG A 292 14.51 2.97 2.88
CA ARG A 292 13.27 3.77 2.81
C ARG A 292 12.02 2.88 2.69
N VAL A 293 12.07 1.82 1.89
CA VAL A 293 10.97 0.85 1.78
C VAL A 293 10.71 0.15 3.11
N ILE A 294 11.75 -0.37 3.77
CA ILE A 294 11.62 -1.03 5.09
C ILE A 294 11.00 -0.06 6.12
N LYS A 295 11.51 1.18 6.20
CA LYS A 295 10.96 2.21 7.09
C LYS A 295 9.49 2.47 6.80
N MET A 296 9.07 2.55 5.54
CA MET A 296 7.66 2.71 5.21
C MET A 296 6.82 1.51 5.67
N LEU A 297 7.23 0.28 5.37
CA LEU A 297 6.45 -0.91 5.75
C LEU A 297 6.22 -0.98 7.27
N ILE A 298 7.23 -0.60 8.05
CA ILE A 298 7.10 -0.45 9.50
C ILE A 298 6.11 0.66 9.85
N MET A 299 6.18 1.82 9.20
CA MET A 299 5.24 2.92 9.42
C MET A 299 3.79 2.52 9.09
N VAL A 300 3.55 1.73 8.05
CA VAL A 300 2.20 1.23 7.71
C VAL A 300 1.62 0.38 8.86
N LEU A 301 2.42 -0.53 9.43
CA LEU A 301 2.00 -1.34 10.58
C LEU A 301 1.75 -0.51 11.83
N LEU A 302 2.64 0.44 12.12
CA LEU A 302 2.52 1.32 13.28
C LEU A 302 1.28 2.22 13.19
N VAL A 303 1.02 2.81 12.02
CA VAL A 303 -0.17 3.65 11.81
C VAL A 303 -1.44 2.84 11.91
N PHE A 304 -1.50 1.63 11.34
CA PHE A 304 -2.65 0.75 11.51
C PHE A 304 -2.90 0.43 13.00
N PHE A 305 -1.84 0.08 13.74
CA PHE A 305 -1.93 -0.20 15.17
C PHE A 305 -2.42 1.00 15.98
N VAL A 306 -1.79 2.16 15.81
CA VAL A 306 -2.10 3.37 16.58
C VAL A 306 -3.49 3.91 16.26
N CYS A 307 -3.92 3.85 15.00
CA CYS A 307 -5.22 4.38 14.62
C CYS A 307 -6.38 3.44 14.98
N TRP A 308 -6.24 2.13 14.83
CA TRP A 308 -7.35 1.18 14.99
C TRP A 308 -7.45 0.52 16.37
N SER A 309 -6.31 0.24 17.01
CA SER A 309 -6.34 -0.53 18.27
C SER A 309 -7.02 0.21 19.43
N PRO A 310 -6.81 1.53 19.67
CA PRO A 310 -7.39 2.17 20.84
C PRO A 310 -8.92 2.14 20.79
N LYS A 311 -9.51 2.42 19.62
CA LYS A 311 -10.96 2.47 19.43
C LYS A 311 -11.59 1.11 19.69
N LEU A 312 -11.05 0.06 19.08
CA LEU A 312 -11.62 -1.29 19.18
C LEU A 312 -11.44 -1.89 20.59
N LEU A 313 -10.35 -1.58 21.28
CA LEU A 313 -10.13 -2.02 22.66
C LEU A 313 -11.05 -1.28 23.64
N LEU A 314 -11.21 0.03 23.48
CA LEU A 314 -12.12 0.83 24.29
C LEU A 314 -13.59 0.43 24.06
N ASP A 315 -14.00 0.12 22.83
CA ASP A 315 -15.33 -0.42 22.52
C ASP A 315 -15.62 -1.75 23.25
N VAL A 316 -14.62 -2.63 23.37
CA VAL A 316 -14.75 -3.89 24.14
C VAL A 316 -14.85 -3.59 25.63
N LYS A 317 -14.00 -2.70 26.15
CA LYS A 317 -14.02 -2.33 27.57
C LYS A 317 -15.34 -1.67 27.98
N ASN A 318 -15.84 -0.77 27.16
CA ASN A 318 -17.15 -0.15 27.36
C ASN A 318 -18.28 -1.20 27.31
N ALA A 319 -18.21 -2.15 26.37
CA ALA A 319 -19.21 -3.21 26.30
C ALA A 319 -19.16 -4.19 27.49
N GLU A 320 -17.96 -4.51 28.01
CA GLU A 320 -17.80 -5.29 29.25
C GLU A 320 -18.43 -4.58 30.45
N TYR A 321 -18.25 -3.26 30.54
CA TYR A 321 -18.84 -2.44 31.59
C TYR A 321 -20.37 -2.43 31.49
N ILE A 322 -20.93 -2.19 30.31
CA ILE A 322 -22.39 -2.17 30.07
C ILE A 322 -23.03 -3.53 30.40
N ASP A 323 -22.39 -4.63 30.02
CA ASP A 323 -22.88 -5.99 30.31
C ASP A 323 -22.80 -6.33 31.82
N SER A 324 -21.79 -5.78 32.51
CA SER A 324 -21.59 -5.96 33.95
C SER A 324 -22.44 -5.03 34.83
N CYS A 325 -23.04 -3.97 34.28
CA CYS A 325 -23.69 -2.89 35.04
C CYS A 325 -24.97 -3.28 35.80
N CYS A 326 -25.27 -4.59 35.90
CA CYS A 326 -26.22 -5.12 36.87
C CYS A 326 -25.64 -5.31 38.28
N THR A 327 -24.36 -4.99 38.52
CA THR A 327 -23.73 -5.10 39.85
C THR A 327 -22.83 -3.89 40.18
N THR A 328 -23.40 -2.95 40.95
CA THR A 328 -22.75 -2.01 41.90
C THR A 328 -21.77 -0.92 41.42
N ASP A 329 -22.05 0.29 41.92
CA ASP A 329 -21.28 1.54 42.07
C ASP A 329 -20.67 2.22 40.84
N VAL A 330 -21.21 3.42 40.56
CA VAL A 330 -20.86 4.33 39.46
C VAL A 330 -19.79 5.30 39.95
N ASP A 331 -18.53 4.87 39.94
CA ASP A 331 -17.39 5.73 40.30
C ASP A 331 -16.65 6.24 39.06
N GLU A 332 -16.08 7.46 39.17
CA GLU A 332 -15.05 8.22 38.42
C GLU A 332 -14.52 7.73 37.04
N TRP A 333 -14.42 6.43 36.79
CA TRP A 333 -13.93 5.77 35.57
C TRP A 333 -14.69 6.13 34.28
N SER A 334 -15.93 6.62 34.38
CA SER A 334 -16.79 6.85 33.20
C SER A 334 -16.40 8.07 32.35
N ILE A 335 -15.73 9.08 32.94
CA ILE A 335 -15.41 10.34 32.25
C ILE A 335 -14.13 10.22 31.42
N ASP A 336 -13.08 9.63 32.00
CA ASP A 336 -11.81 9.41 31.31
C ASP A 336 -11.96 8.44 30.14
N LEU A 337 -12.82 7.42 30.29
CA LEU A 337 -13.09 6.44 29.23
C LEU A 337 -13.74 7.06 27.99
N GLU A 338 -14.66 8.02 28.18
CA GLU A 338 -15.37 8.66 27.08
C GLU A 338 -14.46 9.62 26.29
N SER A 339 -13.61 10.38 26.99
CA SER A 339 -12.60 11.23 26.33
C SER A 339 -11.57 10.40 25.54
N ALA A 340 -11.14 9.26 26.09
CA ALA A 340 -10.26 8.32 25.41
C ALA A 340 -10.94 7.71 24.18
N ARG A 341 -12.24 7.37 24.26
CA ARG A 341 -13.05 6.86 23.15
C ARG A 341 -13.12 7.89 22.02
N LEU A 342 -13.44 9.14 22.35
CA LEU A 342 -13.51 10.23 21.38
C LEU A 342 -12.17 10.45 20.65
N PHE A 343 -11.07 10.49 21.40
CA PHE A 343 -9.73 10.61 20.82
C PHE A 343 -9.42 9.44 19.89
N ALA A 344 -9.74 8.22 20.30
CA ALA A 344 -9.55 7.02 19.50
C ALA A 344 -10.40 7.00 18.22
N GLU A 345 -11.61 7.53 18.24
CA GLU A 345 -12.44 7.67 17.04
C GLU A 345 -11.84 8.67 16.04
N VAL A 346 -11.35 9.80 16.52
CA VAL A 346 -10.66 10.79 15.68
C VAL A 346 -9.41 10.18 15.03
N LEU A 347 -8.66 9.35 15.77
CA LEU A 347 -7.51 8.63 15.20
C LEU A 347 -7.89 7.70 14.05
N VAL A 348 -9.01 6.98 14.15
CA VAL A 348 -9.54 6.15 13.05
C VAL A 348 -9.93 7.03 11.86
N LEU A 349 -10.48 8.22 12.08
CA LEU A 349 -10.86 9.14 10.99
C LEU A 349 -9.65 9.78 10.29
N TYR A 350 -8.52 9.94 10.97
CA TYR A 350 -7.27 10.39 10.34
C TYR A 350 -6.56 9.29 9.54
N TYR A 351 -6.90 8.03 9.80
CA TYR A 351 -6.25 6.88 9.18
C TYR A 351 -6.27 6.91 7.64
N PRO A 352 -7.42 7.17 6.95
CA PRO A 352 -7.46 7.32 5.48
C PRO A 352 -6.45 8.32 4.94
N THR A 353 -6.28 9.47 5.60
CA THR A 353 -5.35 10.52 5.18
C THR A 353 -3.90 10.06 5.31
N ILE A 354 -3.54 9.46 6.45
CA ILE A 354 -2.17 9.03 6.72
C ILE A 354 -1.79 7.84 5.83
N SER A 355 -2.68 6.85 5.71
CA SER A 355 -2.53 5.68 4.83
C SER A 355 -2.23 6.10 3.41
N ALA A 356 -3.08 6.95 2.84
CA ALA A 356 -2.96 7.40 1.46
C ALA A 356 -1.65 8.17 1.20
N LEU A 357 -1.22 9.03 2.12
CA LEU A 357 0.07 9.73 2.03
C LEU A 357 1.26 8.76 2.09
N LEU A 358 1.23 7.75 2.97
CA LEU A 358 2.29 6.74 3.06
C LEU A 358 2.43 5.95 1.75
N PHE A 359 1.31 5.51 1.16
CA PHE A 359 1.33 4.79 -0.12
C PHE A 359 1.75 5.68 -1.30
N PHE A 360 1.31 6.94 -1.32
CA PHE A 360 1.71 7.90 -2.34
C PHE A 360 3.22 8.20 -2.29
N LEU A 361 3.77 8.41 -1.10
CA LEU A 361 5.19 8.72 -0.91
C LEU A 361 6.11 7.57 -1.34
N THR A 362 5.61 6.34 -1.36
CA THR A 362 6.41 5.13 -1.62
C THR A 362 6.25 4.54 -2.99
N ALA A 363 5.24 4.95 -3.72
CA ALA A 363 5.21 4.84 -5.16
C ALA A 363 6.25 5.80 -5.77
N SER A 364 7.53 5.41 -5.73
CA SER A 364 8.68 6.18 -6.25
C SER A 364 8.49 6.65 -7.70
N ARG A 365 7.75 5.90 -8.52
CA ARG A 365 7.33 6.28 -9.89
C ARG A 365 6.34 7.45 -9.94
N ILE A 366 5.45 7.61 -8.95
CA ILE A 366 4.49 8.73 -8.89
C ILE A 366 5.23 10.04 -8.62
N ARG A 367 6.19 10.05 -7.70
CA ARG A 367 6.94 11.26 -7.33
C ARG A 367 7.71 11.87 -8.50
N GLU A 368 8.25 11.05 -9.40
CA GLU A 368 8.97 11.52 -10.58
C GLU A 368 8.02 11.97 -11.70
N ASN A 369 6.87 11.30 -11.89
CA ASN A 369 5.87 11.68 -12.88
C ASN A 369 5.02 12.90 -12.46
N CYS A 370 4.74 13.09 -11.16
CA CYS A 370 4.02 14.27 -10.64
C CYS A 370 4.85 15.56 -10.70
N LYS A 371 6.20 15.46 -10.64
CA LYS A 371 7.09 16.60 -10.91
C LYS A 371 6.96 17.11 -12.35
N PHE A 372 6.49 16.26 -13.27
CA PHE A 372 6.22 16.63 -14.66
C PHE A 372 4.89 17.40 -14.78
N LEU A 373 3.87 17.01 -14.02
CA LEU A 373 2.54 17.64 -14.02
C LEU A 373 2.52 19.01 -13.34
N THR A 374 3.30 19.22 -12.28
CA THR A 374 3.45 20.55 -11.66
C THR A 374 4.27 21.53 -12.51
N ARG A 375 5.16 21.02 -13.37
CA ARG A 375 5.92 21.86 -14.33
C ARG A 375 5.11 22.23 -15.58
N SER A 376 4.20 21.38 -16.04
CA SER A 376 3.47 21.68 -17.29
C SER A 376 2.47 22.83 -17.20
N ASN A 377 2.07 23.25 -15.99
CA ASN A 377 1.16 24.38 -15.79
C ASN A 377 1.84 25.73 -15.51
N VAL A 378 3.17 25.76 -15.29
CA VAL A 378 3.91 27.02 -15.01
C VAL A 378 4.71 27.51 -16.23
N ASP A 379 5.07 26.63 -17.17
CA ASP A 379 5.95 26.98 -18.29
C ASP A 379 5.22 27.50 -19.56
N GLN A 380 3.89 27.67 -19.56
CA GLN A 380 3.16 28.15 -20.75
C GLN A 380 3.09 29.68 -20.91
N THR A 381 3.46 30.49 -19.90
CA THR A 381 3.34 31.96 -19.98
C THR A 381 4.65 32.71 -20.18
N THR A 382 5.82 32.06 -20.16
CA THR A 382 7.11 32.75 -20.34
C THR A 382 8.14 31.86 -21.04
N LYS A 383 8.14 31.84 -22.38
CA LYS A 383 9.31 31.63 -23.26
C LYS A 383 8.88 31.56 -24.74
N ALA A 384 8.40 32.69 -25.24
CA ALA A 384 8.30 32.96 -26.68
C ALA A 384 9.47 33.86 -27.12
N THR A 385 10.67 33.66 -26.59
CA THR A 385 11.89 34.31 -27.06
C THR A 385 13.06 33.51 -26.50
N ASP A 386 13.73 32.77 -27.39
CA ASP A 386 15.19 32.53 -27.45
C ASP A 386 15.49 31.12 -27.97
N ARG A 387 15.75 31.05 -29.28
CA ARG A 387 16.39 29.91 -29.94
C ARG A 387 17.87 30.26 -30.13
N ARG A 388 18.78 29.74 -29.29
CA ARG A 388 20.02 29.06 -29.72
C ARG A 388 20.93 28.64 -28.56
N VAL A 389 21.53 27.45 -28.71
CA VAL A 389 22.67 26.88 -27.97
C VAL A 389 22.43 26.45 -26.52
N ARG A 390 21.84 25.25 -26.35
CA ARG A 390 22.32 24.19 -25.43
C ARG A 390 21.54 22.92 -25.76
N GLY A 391 22.25 21.88 -26.21
CA GLY A 391 21.64 20.58 -26.46
C GLY A 391 21.02 20.02 -25.17
N PRO A 392 19.97 19.18 -25.28
CA PRO A 392 19.32 18.64 -24.10
C PRO A 392 20.32 17.75 -23.35
N ILE A 393 20.62 18.13 -22.10
CA ILE A 393 21.25 17.27 -21.11
C ILE A 393 20.31 16.06 -20.96
N LYS A 394 20.63 14.97 -21.68
CA LYS A 394 19.88 13.72 -21.64
C LYS A 394 19.93 13.18 -20.21
N ASN A 395 18.74 12.91 -19.67
CA ASN A 395 18.48 12.36 -18.34
C ASN A 395 19.44 11.21 -18.00
N VAL A 396 20.33 11.43 -17.03
CA VAL A 396 21.28 10.43 -16.50
C VAL A 396 20.64 9.54 -15.42
N LEU A 397 19.34 9.66 -15.15
CA LEU A 397 18.66 8.89 -14.09
C LEU A 397 17.97 7.55 -14.44
N PRO A 398 17.83 7.06 -15.69
CA PRO A 398 17.33 5.69 -15.90
C PRO A 398 18.41 4.62 -15.60
N PHE A 399 19.66 5.02 -15.35
CA PHE A 399 20.80 4.13 -15.15
C PHE A 399 20.85 3.46 -13.77
N ALA A 400 20.27 4.06 -12.73
CA ALA A 400 20.37 3.53 -11.36
C ALA A 400 19.48 2.31 -11.10
N ASN A 401 18.24 2.30 -11.62
CA ASN A 401 17.27 1.23 -11.35
C ASN A 401 17.48 -0.02 -12.24
N VAL A 402 18.23 0.11 -13.35
CA VAL A 402 18.49 -1.00 -14.29
C VAL A 402 19.77 -1.76 -13.91
N ALA A 403 20.75 -1.08 -13.32
CA ALA A 403 21.87 -1.73 -12.64
C ALA A 403 21.39 -2.54 -11.40
N GLU A 404 20.34 -2.06 -10.72
CA GLU A 404 19.75 -2.67 -9.52
C GLU A 404 19.17 -4.08 -9.76
N HIS A 405 18.63 -4.37 -10.95
CA HIS A 405 18.15 -5.70 -11.34
C HIS A 405 19.24 -6.64 -11.90
N SER A 406 20.31 -6.08 -12.49
CA SER A 406 21.45 -6.87 -12.99
C SER A 406 22.46 -7.27 -11.89
N LEU A 407 22.53 -6.50 -10.80
CA LEU A 407 23.44 -6.76 -9.67
C LEU A 407 22.83 -7.67 -8.59
N LEU A 408 21.50 -7.84 -8.59
CA LEU A 408 20.81 -8.76 -7.68
C LEU A 408 21.00 -10.24 -8.03
N ASN A 409 21.57 -10.55 -9.20
CA ASN A 409 21.68 -11.90 -9.73
C ASN A 409 23.11 -12.37 -10.02
N GLN A 410 24.09 -11.75 -9.36
CA GLN A 410 25.46 -12.28 -9.33
C GLN A 410 25.74 -12.86 -7.94
N GLY A 411 25.68 -14.19 -7.86
CA GLY A 411 26.23 -14.96 -6.74
C GLY A 411 25.21 -15.74 -5.90
N SER A 412 24.44 -16.64 -6.52
CA SER A 412 24.17 -17.93 -5.90
C SER A 412 25.31 -18.88 -6.30
N ASP A 413 26.34 -18.99 -5.46
CA ASP A 413 27.30 -20.10 -5.54
C ASP A 413 26.58 -21.39 -5.08
N GLN A 414 25.70 -21.88 -5.93
CA GLN A 414 25.13 -23.21 -5.86
C GLN A 414 25.51 -23.89 -7.16
N GLU A 415 26.27 -24.99 -7.10
CA GLU A 415 26.92 -25.61 -8.27
C GLU A 415 25.93 -26.00 -9.38
N ASP A 416 24.63 -26.14 -9.05
CA ASP A 416 23.54 -26.54 -9.94
C ASP A 416 22.61 -25.38 -10.41
N GLY A 417 22.85 -24.14 -9.96
CA GLY A 417 22.02 -22.98 -10.30
C GLY A 417 22.14 -22.52 -11.75
N VAL A 418 21.13 -21.82 -12.26
CA VAL A 418 21.19 -21.21 -13.61
C VAL A 418 22.29 -20.14 -13.60
N ARG A 419 23.14 -20.12 -14.62
CA ARG A 419 24.25 -19.16 -14.76
C ARG A 419 24.39 -18.72 -16.20
N ILE A 420 24.55 -17.41 -16.42
CA ILE A 420 24.85 -16.87 -17.75
C ILE A 420 26.35 -16.98 -18.01
N VAL A 421 26.74 -17.91 -18.88
CA VAL A 421 28.13 -18.25 -19.18
C VAL A 421 28.73 -17.40 -20.32
N LYS A 422 27.89 -16.88 -21.22
CA LYS A 422 28.33 -16.02 -22.33
C LYS A 422 27.24 -15.03 -22.68
N ALA A 423 27.60 -13.76 -22.90
CA ALA A 423 26.64 -12.71 -23.23
C ALA A 423 27.31 -11.62 -24.08
N SER A 424 26.51 -10.90 -24.87
CA SER A 424 26.96 -9.68 -25.56
C SER A 424 27.47 -8.62 -24.57
N HIS A 425 28.24 -7.67 -25.06
CA HIS A 425 28.68 -6.53 -24.25
C HIS A 425 27.47 -5.70 -23.79
N PHE A 426 27.55 -5.10 -22.59
CA PHE A 426 26.43 -4.38 -21.95
C PHE A 426 25.90 -3.22 -22.79
N SER A 427 26.69 -2.68 -23.70
CA SER A 427 26.31 -1.63 -24.65
C SER A 427 26.57 -2.12 -26.07
N GLN A 428 25.55 -2.07 -26.91
CA GLN A 428 25.55 -2.43 -28.32
C GLN A 428 25.17 -1.19 -29.13
N SER A 429 25.99 -0.79 -30.09
CA SER A 429 25.71 0.36 -30.95
C SER A 429 25.68 -0.07 -32.42
N CYS A 430 24.65 0.34 -33.14
CA CYS A 430 24.54 0.11 -34.59
C CYS A 430 24.15 1.40 -35.33
N ARG A 431 24.41 1.45 -36.63
CA ARG A 431 23.90 2.54 -37.49
C ARG A 431 22.43 2.29 -37.83
N LEU A 432 21.70 3.37 -38.12
CA LEU A 432 20.35 3.29 -38.66
C LEU A 432 20.36 2.48 -39.97
N GLY A 433 19.44 1.52 -40.09
CA GLY A 433 19.41 0.58 -41.21
C GLY A 433 20.46 -0.53 -41.14
N GLY A 434 21.36 -0.50 -40.15
CA GLY A 434 22.35 -1.54 -39.91
C GLY A 434 21.78 -2.71 -39.11
N LYS A 435 22.68 -3.58 -38.65
CA LYS A 435 22.32 -4.83 -37.98
C LYS A 435 22.69 -4.79 -36.50
N LEU A 436 21.74 -5.08 -35.61
CA LEU A 436 21.94 -5.17 -34.17
C LEU A 436 21.85 -6.64 -33.71
N ASN A 437 22.87 -7.12 -33.00
CA ASN A 437 22.95 -8.50 -32.52
C ASN A 437 23.16 -8.56 -31.01
N ILE A 438 22.28 -9.28 -30.31
CA ILE A 438 22.35 -9.44 -28.86
C ILE A 438 22.29 -10.94 -28.54
N LEU A 439 23.34 -11.45 -27.89
CA LEU A 439 23.52 -12.86 -27.56
C LEU A 439 23.44 -13.06 -26.04
N CYS A 440 22.79 -14.14 -25.64
CA CYS A 440 22.78 -14.63 -24.26
C CYS A 440 22.89 -16.16 -24.25
N SER A 441 23.78 -16.71 -23.43
CA SER A 441 23.99 -18.15 -23.25
C SER A 441 24.01 -18.47 -21.77
N ALA A 442 23.18 -19.42 -21.37
CA ALA A 442 23.00 -19.83 -19.99
C ALA A 442 23.13 -21.34 -19.82
N VAL A 443 23.63 -21.74 -18.65
CA VAL A 443 23.79 -23.13 -18.23
C VAL A 443 23.01 -23.35 -16.93
N GLY A 444 22.40 -24.51 -16.75
CA GLY A 444 21.70 -24.91 -15.52
C GLY A 444 21.17 -26.34 -15.61
N GLN A 445 20.83 -26.93 -14.46
CA GLN A 445 20.16 -28.24 -14.39
C GLN A 445 18.87 -28.10 -13.54
N PRO A 446 17.66 -28.29 -14.11
CA PRO A 446 17.32 -28.55 -15.52
C PRO A 446 17.75 -27.43 -16.49
N ARG A 447 17.76 -27.71 -17.80
CA ARG A 447 18.17 -26.75 -18.84
C ARG A 447 17.40 -25.43 -18.72
N PRO A 448 18.07 -24.27 -18.74
CA PRO A 448 17.38 -22.98 -18.66
C PRO A 448 16.75 -22.60 -20.01
N THR A 449 15.55 -22.02 -19.96
CA THR A 449 14.90 -21.33 -21.09
C THR A 449 15.28 -19.85 -21.07
N ILE A 450 15.54 -19.26 -22.24
CA ILE A 450 15.90 -17.83 -22.34
C ILE A 450 14.74 -17.05 -22.95
N THR A 451 14.23 -16.07 -22.22
CA THR A 451 13.21 -15.13 -22.69
C THR A 451 13.78 -13.71 -22.77
N TRP A 452 13.26 -12.92 -23.70
CA TRP A 452 13.75 -11.57 -23.97
C TRP A 452 12.71 -10.49 -23.73
N TYR A 453 13.15 -9.36 -23.19
CA TYR A 453 12.31 -8.19 -22.94
C TYR A 453 12.97 -6.94 -23.52
N LYS A 454 12.17 -6.00 -24.02
CA LYS A 454 12.61 -4.65 -24.40
C LYS A 454 11.88 -3.63 -23.51
N ASP A 455 12.65 -2.79 -22.82
CA ASP A 455 12.14 -1.72 -21.96
C ASP A 455 11.13 -2.21 -20.89
N GLY A 456 11.29 -3.47 -20.44
CA GLY A 456 10.44 -4.11 -19.44
C GLY A 456 9.18 -4.82 -19.96
N ALA A 457 8.91 -4.77 -21.26
CA ALA A 457 7.87 -5.56 -21.92
C ALA A 457 8.47 -6.77 -22.64
N GLU A 458 7.75 -7.89 -22.69
CA GLU A 458 8.19 -9.08 -23.44
C GLU A 458 8.42 -8.71 -24.91
N LEU A 459 9.54 -9.18 -25.47
CA LEU A 459 9.96 -8.78 -26.80
C LEU A 459 8.97 -9.32 -27.84
N VAL A 460 8.19 -8.42 -28.43
CA VAL A 460 7.30 -8.75 -29.54
C VAL A 460 8.13 -8.92 -30.81
N LEU A 461 8.10 -10.11 -31.39
CA LEU A 461 8.74 -10.39 -32.68
C LEU A 461 8.02 -9.61 -33.79
N LYS A 462 8.77 -8.73 -34.45
CA LYS A 462 8.35 -7.95 -35.62
C LYS A 462 9.08 -8.46 -36.85
N ASN A 463 8.68 -8.03 -38.05
CA ASN A 463 9.32 -8.46 -39.30
C ASN A 463 10.82 -8.18 -39.37
N ASN A 464 11.33 -7.17 -38.66
CA ASN A 464 12.74 -6.81 -38.61
C ASN A 464 13.50 -7.44 -37.43
N ILE A 465 12.87 -8.33 -36.64
CA ILE A 465 13.46 -8.97 -35.45
C ILE A 465 13.42 -10.49 -35.64
N HIS A 466 14.60 -11.11 -35.69
CA HIS A 466 14.78 -12.55 -35.78
C HIS A 466 15.35 -13.08 -34.47
N LEU A 467 14.67 -14.09 -33.90
CA LEU A 467 15.11 -14.81 -32.72
C LEU A 467 15.68 -16.16 -33.14
N GLN A 468 16.90 -16.45 -32.73
CA GLN A 468 17.55 -17.74 -32.94
C GLN A 468 17.86 -18.39 -31.60
N GLU A 469 17.31 -19.59 -31.39
CA GLU A 469 17.59 -20.42 -30.23
C GLU A 469 18.45 -21.61 -30.63
N ILE A 470 19.51 -21.86 -29.87
CA ILE A 470 20.51 -22.90 -30.11
C ILE A 470 20.62 -23.76 -28.86
N HIS A 471 20.25 -25.03 -29.01
CA HIS A 471 20.38 -26.05 -27.98
C HIS A 471 21.77 -26.68 -28.09
N GLU A 472 22.70 -26.27 -27.22
CA GLU A 472 24.09 -26.76 -27.26
C GLU A 472 24.26 -28.08 -26.47
N SER A 473 23.53 -28.25 -25.36
CA SER A 473 23.55 -29.49 -24.54
C SER A 473 22.31 -29.57 -23.64
N ASP A 474 22.14 -30.69 -22.92
CA ASP A 474 21.06 -30.89 -21.94
C ASP A 474 21.08 -29.91 -20.77
N SER A 475 22.19 -29.20 -20.55
CA SER A 475 22.30 -28.18 -19.51
C SER A 475 22.52 -26.77 -20.05
N ARG A 476 22.63 -26.56 -21.38
CA ARG A 476 23.02 -25.26 -21.96
C ARG A 476 22.09 -24.79 -23.09
N GLN A 477 21.64 -23.55 -22.94
CA GLN A 477 20.79 -22.84 -23.90
C GLN A 477 21.50 -21.57 -24.37
N THR A 478 21.50 -21.31 -25.68
CA THR A 478 21.95 -20.05 -26.26
C THR A 478 20.81 -19.42 -27.05
N SER A 479 20.57 -18.14 -26.86
CA SER A 479 19.56 -17.37 -27.60
C SER A 479 20.17 -16.08 -28.15
N ARG A 480 19.84 -15.74 -29.39
CA ARG A 480 20.33 -14.58 -30.11
C ARG A 480 19.17 -13.81 -30.71
N ILE A 481 19.08 -12.53 -30.40
CA ILE A 481 18.24 -11.58 -31.12
C ILE A 481 19.08 -10.92 -32.21
N GLU A 482 18.52 -10.86 -33.40
CA GLU A 482 19.04 -10.15 -34.54
C GLU A 482 17.99 -9.17 -35.05
N ILE A 483 18.35 -7.88 -35.15
CA ILE A 483 17.47 -6.84 -35.67
C ILE A 483 18.10 -6.28 -36.95
N ASP A 484 17.38 -6.44 -38.07
CA ASP A 484 17.84 -6.10 -39.41
C ASP A 484 16.62 -5.78 -40.30
N PRO A 485 16.44 -4.53 -40.80
CA PRO A 485 17.22 -3.34 -40.48
C PRO A 485 16.87 -2.74 -39.11
N ALA A 486 17.88 -2.21 -38.41
CA ALA A 486 17.71 -1.51 -37.14
C ALA A 486 17.10 -0.11 -37.34
N THR A 487 16.05 0.19 -36.58
CA THR A 487 15.32 1.47 -36.60
C THR A 487 15.59 2.27 -35.32
N LEU A 488 15.28 3.58 -35.31
CA LEU A 488 15.36 4.39 -34.08
C LEU A 488 14.48 3.84 -32.93
N GLY A 489 13.41 3.10 -33.27
CA GLY A 489 12.54 2.46 -32.28
C GLY A 489 13.16 1.23 -31.59
N ASP A 490 14.23 0.68 -32.15
CA ASP A 490 14.98 -0.46 -31.60
C ASP A 490 16.02 -0.01 -30.56
N GLN A 491 16.18 1.30 -30.36
CA GLN A 491 16.91 1.85 -29.23
C GLN A 491 16.15 1.52 -27.92
N GLY A 492 16.87 1.04 -26.91
CA GLY A 492 16.28 0.70 -25.62
C GLY A 492 17.15 -0.24 -24.80
N ILE A 493 16.53 -0.86 -23.80
CA ILE A 493 17.18 -1.82 -22.93
C ILE A 493 16.61 -3.21 -23.20
N TYR A 494 17.45 -4.09 -23.72
CA TYR A 494 17.15 -5.49 -23.92
C TYR A 494 17.55 -6.28 -22.68
N THR A 495 16.66 -7.13 -22.20
CA THR A 495 16.87 -7.94 -21.00
C THR A 495 16.74 -9.41 -21.39
N CYS A 496 17.80 -10.18 -21.16
CA CYS A 496 17.79 -11.64 -21.23
C CYS A 496 17.43 -12.17 -19.84
N VAL A 497 16.41 -13.03 -19.78
CA VAL A 497 16.06 -13.79 -18.57
C VAL A 497 16.26 -15.26 -18.89
N ALA A 498 17.30 -15.86 -18.29
CA ALA A 498 17.54 -17.29 -18.36
C ALA A 498 16.93 -17.96 -17.11
N HIS A 499 16.01 -18.90 -17.26
CA HIS A 499 15.33 -19.50 -16.10
C HIS A 499 15.13 -21.01 -16.27
N ASN A 500 15.22 -21.74 -15.16
CA ASN A 500 14.75 -23.12 -15.06
C ASN A 500 13.73 -23.22 -13.90
N GLU A 501 13.35 -24.43 -13.52
CA GLU A 501 12.37 -24.66 -12.43
C GLU A 501 12.89 -24.25 -11.05
N ASN A 502 14.21 -24.15 -10.88
CA ASN A 502 14.86 -23.97 -9.59
C ASN A 502 15.42 -22.54 -9.39
N ASP A 503 15.89 -21.91 -10.47
CA ASP A 503 16.62 -20.64 -10.42
C ASP A 503 16.47 -19.86 -11.73
N SER A 504 16.82 -18.58 -11.71
CA SER A 504 16.86 -17.77 -12.92
C SER A 504 17.77 -16.56 -12.79
N VAL A 505 18.44 -16.23 -13.90
CA VAL A 505 19.44 -15.18 -14.01
C VAL A 505 19.03 -14.15 -15.06
N VAL A 506 19.28 -12.87 -14.76
CA VAL A 506 18.90 -11.74 -15.62
C VAL A 506 20.15 -10.97 -16.06
N LYS A 507 20.20 -10.59 -17.34
CA LYS A 507 21.26 -9.73 -17.89
C LYS A 507 20.70 -8.66 -18.82
N ASN A 508 21.14 -7.42 -18.62
CA ASN A 508 20.69 -6.26 -19.37
C ASN A 508 21.73 -5.82 -20.42
N PHE A 509 21.23 -5.37 -21.57
CA PHE A 509 21.98 -4.84 -22.70
C PHE A 509 21.34 -3.54 -23.17
N LYS A 510 22.14 -2.48 -23.29
CA LYS A 510 21.73 -1.19 -23.84
C LYS A 510 21.97 -1.21 -25.35
N SER A 511 20.96 -0.89 -26.15
CA SER A 511 21.14 -0.63 -27.58
C SER A 511 21.16 0.87 -27.85
N GLU A 512 22.03 1.31 -28.76
CA GLU A 512 22.11 2.68 -29.26
C GLU A 512 22.10 2.65 -30.79
N VAL A 513 21.17 3.38 -31.41
CA VAL A 513 21.08 3.50 -32.87
C VAL A 513 21.54 4.89 -33.27
N ASN A 514 22.64 4.95 -34.02
CA ASN A 514 23.27 6.18 -34.45
C ASN A 514 22.97 6.46 -35.93
N TYR A 515 22.98 7.74 -36.31
CA TYR A 515 22.79 8.18 -37.70
C TYR A 515 23.97 7.82 -38.60
#